data_AF-A0A524DRE3-F1
#
_entry.id   AF-A0A524DRE3-F1
#
_cell.length_a   1.000
_cell.length_b   1.000
_cell.length_c   1.000
_cell.angle_alpha   90.00
_cell.angle_beta   90.00
_cell.angle_gamma   90.00
#
_symmetry.space_group_name_H-M   'P 1'
#
loop_
_entity.id
_entity.type
_entity.pdbx_description
1 polymer ?
#
loop_
_entity_poly.entity_id
_entity_poly.type
_entity_poly.pdbx_seq_one_letter_code
_entity_poly.pdbx_strand_id
1 'polypeptide(L)'
;MDNKSYGLFLLVLGTILLVISLMTIWSMFINFNLSNALLITLSIPLFIFSITSIIFAIILITQESLNEKVKGVLMILNGIISILAAVYTILDFRLSGLGLINIIVLVPMMLVGVFFIIDGILVFASEHVIREIKAKKRSGQFLGIVSIVVGLINIIAFILLLSVVPDHPIILSTFWLLLSVVLVLFGIKSIIKKVDS
;
A
#
# COMPACT_ATOMS: atom_id res chain seq x y z
N MET A 1 -14.37 -9.43 -5.11
CA MET A 1 -14.44 -8.14 -5.84
C MET A 1 -14.13 -8.40 -7.31
N ASP A 2 -14.69 -7.63 -8.24
CA ASP A 2 -14.42 -7.72 -9.68
C ASP A 2 -12.97 -7.29 -10.00
N ASN A 3 -12.35 -7.91 -11.01
CA ASN A 3 -10.98 -7.63 -11.42
C ASN A 3 -10.77 -6.15 -11.77
N LYS A 4 -11.78 -5.50 -12.38
CA LYS A 4 -11.75 -4.06 -12.71
C LYS A 4 -11.67 -3.17 -11.45
N SER A 5 -12.51 -3.38 -10.44
CA SER A 5 -12.44 -2.60 -9.19
C SER A 5 -11.13 -2.81 -8.43
N TYR A 6 -10.56 -4.02 -8.45
CA TYR A 6 -9.30 -4.31 -7.76
C TYR A 6 -8.10 -3.71 -8.52
N GLY A 7 -8.12 -3.82 -9.85
CA GLY A 7 -7.15 -3.16 -10.71
C GLY A 7 -7.18 -1.63 -10.59
N LEU A 8 -8.37 -1.02 -10.53
CA LEU A 8 -8.51 0.43 -10.29
C LEU A 8 -7.91 0.85 -8.93
N PHE A 9 -8.11 0.06 -7.88
CA PHE A 9 -7.50 0.33 -6.57
C PHE A 9 -5.97 0.29 -6.65
N LEU A 10 -5.40 -0.76 -7.24
CA LEU A 10 -3.95 -0.88 -7.42
C LEU A 10 -3.38 0.22 -8.32
N LEU A 11 -4.15 0.67 -9.31
CA LEU A 11 -3.74 1.75 -10.20
C LEU A 11 -3.61 3.05 -9.42
N VAL A 12 -4.66 3.42 -8.68
CA VAL A 12 -4.68 4.64 -7.86
C VAL A 12 -3.57 4.59 -6.80
N LEU A 13 -3.44 3.46 -6.11
CA LEU A 13 -2.39 3.24 -5.12
C LEU A 13 -1.00 3.40 -5.74
N GLY A 14 -0.75 2.71 -6.85
CA GLY A 14 0.51 2.75 -7.56
C GLY A 14 0.83 4.15 -8.08
N THR A 15 -0.12 4.86 -8.67
CA THR A 15 0.09 6.24 -9.15
C THR A 15 0.43 7.19 -8.01
N ILE A 16 -0.26 7.11 -6.87
CA ILE A 16 0.06 7.94 -5.69
C ILE A 16 1.49 7.68 -5.24
N LEU A 17 1.89 6.42 -5.10
CA LEU A 17 3.23 6.04 -4.64
C LEU A 17 4.32 6.41 -5.67
N LEU A 18 4.01 6.34 -6.96
CA LEU A 18 4.90 6.77 -8.02
C LEU A 18 5.15 8.27 -7.94
N VAL A 19 4.09 9.08 -7.80
CA VAL A 19 4.21 10.55 -7.65
C VAL A 19 5.03 10.88 -6.42
N ILE A 20 4.81 10.21 -5.29
CA ILE A 20 5.62 10.41 -4.07
C ILE A 20 7.08 10.12 -4.37
N SER A 21 7.38 8.95 -4.96
CA SER A 21 8.76 8.57 -5.23
C SER A 21 9.45 9.56 -6.20
N LEU A 22 8.75 10.01 -7.24
CA LEU A 22 9.27 10.97 -8.22
C LEU A 22 9.47 12.37 -7.63
N MET A 23 8.52 12.88 -6.84
CA MET A 23 8.68 14.18 -6.16
C MET A 23 9.82 14.13 -5.15
N THR A 24 9.97 12.99 -4.47
CA THR A 24 11.06 12.75 -3.54
C THR A 24 12.39 12.79 -4.30
N ILE A 25 12.53 12.03 -5.39
CA ILE A 25 13.72 12.05 -6.26
C ILE A 25 13.99 13.44 -6.83
N TRP A 26 12.94 14.15 -7.30
CA TRP A 26 13.05 15.48 -7.90
C TRP A 26 13.55 16.54 -6.90
N SER A 27 13.12 16.47 -5.64
CA SER A 27 13.52 17.42 -4.59
C SER A 27 15.04 17.47 -4.36
N MET A 28 15.77 16.42 -4.76
CA MET A 28 17.23 16.32 -4.64
C MET A 28 17.97 17.17 -5.65
N PHE A 29 17.41 17.39 -6.84
CA PHE A 29 18.02 18.21 -7.87
C PHE A 29 17.95 19.71 -7.54
N ILE A 30 17.10 20.10 -6.57
CA ILE A 30 16.85 21.49 -6.22
C ILE A 30 17.70 21.94 -5.02
N ASN A 31 17.91 21.09 -4.00
CA ASN A 31 18.71 21.43 -2.83
C ASN A 31 19.34 20.17 -2.21
N PHE A 32 20.57 19.78 -2.56
CA PHE A 32 21.17 18.56 -2.01
C PHE A 32 21.64 18.75 -0.55
N ASN A 33 21.07 18.00 0.38
CA ASN A 33 21.44 17.90 1.80
C ASN A 33 21.43 16.40 2.18
N LEU A 34 22.20 15.99 3.19
CA LEU A 34 22.15 14.67 3.82
C LEU A 34 20.71 14.18 4.09
N SER A 35 19.82 15.07 4.56
CA SER A 35 18.38 14.78 4.74
C SER A 35 17.66 14.37 3.45
N ASN A 36 18.09 14.90 2.30
CA ASN A 36 17.55 14.57 0.99
C ASN A 36 18.16 13.27 0.43
N ALA A 37 19.37 12.91 0.85
CA ALA A 37 19.94 11.59 0.57
C ALA A 37 19.22 10.45 1.31
N LEU A 38 18.70 10.70 2.53
CA LEU A 38 17.86 9.75 3.27
C LEU A 38 16.50 9.49 2.58
N LEU A 39 15.92 10.54 1.99
CA LEU A 39 14.71 10.46 1.17
C LEU A 39 14.94 9.61 -0.11
N ILE A 40 16.18 9.50 -0.61
CA ILE A 40 16.54 8.60 -1.72
C ILE A 40 16.27 7.15 -1.35
N THR A 41 16.81 6.71 -0.21
CA THR A 41 16.72 5.32 0.24
C THR A 41 15.26 4.90 0.43
N LEU A 42 14.39 5.83 0.83
CA LEU A 42 12.93 5.63 0.92
C LEU A 42 12.24 5.62 -0.47
N SER A 43 12.68 6.46 -1.39
CA SER A 43 12.04 6.64 -2.69
C SER A 43 12.23 5.45 -3.65
N ILE A 44 13.39 4.78 -3.61
CA ILE A 44 13.68 3.65 -4.52
C ILE A 44 12.73 2.46 -4.28
N PRO A 45 12.53 1.98 -3.04
CA PRO A 45 11.60 0.90 -2.79
C PRO A 45 10.13 1.28 -3.06
N LEU A 46 9.75 2.54 -2.77
CA LEU A 46 8.43 3.07 -3.11
C LEU A 46 8.21 3.10 -4.62
N PHE A 47 9.22 3.48 -5.40
CA PHE A 47 9.18 3.50 -6.85
C PHE A 47 8.98 2.09 -7.42
N ILE A 48 9.76 1.10 -6.94
CA ILE A 48 9.63 -0.30 -7.38
C ILE A 48 8.23 -0.85 -7.06
N PHE A 49 7.73 -0.61 -5.85
CA PHE A 49 6.39 -1.02 -5.45
C PHE A 49 5.29 -0.32 -6.26
N SER A 50 5.48 0.95 -6.61
CA SER A 50 4.53 1.69 -7.44
C SER A 50 4.45 1.13 -8.86
N ILE A 51 5.59 0.84 -9.50
CA ILE A 51 5.62 0.32 -10.86
C ILE A 51 5.00 -1.06 -10.91
N THR A 52 5.35 -1.93 -9.96
CA THR A 52 4.77 -3.28 -9.87
C THR A 52 3.26 -3.23 -9.62
N SER A 53 2.79 -2.34 -8.74
CA SER A 53 1.36 -2.12 -8.51
C SER A 53 0.63 -1.61 -9.76
N ILE A 54 1.21 -0.68 -10.52
CA ILE A 54 0.62 -0.15 -11.77
C ILE A 54 0.60 -1.23 -12.85
N ILE A 55 1.66 -2.00 -13.02
CA ILE A 55 1.72 -3.11 -13.99
C ILE A 55 0.64 -4.15 -13.66
N PHE A 56 0.51 -4.53 -12.39
CA PHE A 56 -0.54 -5.46 -11.97
C PHE A 56 -1.94 -4.88 -12.14
N ALA A 57 -2.13 -3.59 -11.87
CA ALA A 57 -3.38 -2.92 -12.12
C ALA A 57 -3.79 -3.00 -13.59
N ILE A 58 -2.88 -2.71 -14.52
CA ILE A 58 -3.13 -2.78 -15.96
C ILE A 58 -3.49 -4.22 -16.35
N ILE A 59 -2.74 -5.21 -15.88
CA ILE A 59 -2.98 -6.63 -16.12
C ILE A 59 -4.41 -7.02 -15.66
N LEU A 60 -4.83 -6.59 -14.47
CA LEU A 60 -6.15 -6.91 -13.91
C LEU A 60 -7.31 -6.16 -14.59
N ILE A 61 -7.07 -4.95 -15.08
CA ILE A 61 -8.09 -4.17 -15.82
C ILE A 61 -8.28 -4.76 -17.23
N THR A 62 -7.19 -5.16 -17.89
CA THR A 62 -7.19 -5.60 -19.29
C THR A 62 -7.56 -7.07 -19.47
N GLN A 63 -7.24 -7.94 -18.51
CA GLN A 63 -7.56 -9.36 -18.60
C GLN A 63 -8.80 -9.71 -17.77
N GLU A 64 -9.92 -9.91 -18.48
CA GLU A 64 -11.20 -10.29 -17.84
C GLU A 64 -11.17 -11.71 -17.23
N SER A 65 -10.28 -12.59 -17.69
CA SER A 65 -10.21 -14.02 -17.30
C SER A 65 -8.95 -14.42 -16.53
N LEU A 66 -8.29 -13.48 -15.83
CA LEU A 66 -7.17 -13.83 -14.96
C LEU A 66 -7.56 -14.90 -13.95
N ASN A 67 -6.82 -16.00 -13.97
CA ASN A 67 -6.99 -17.08 -13.02
C ASN A 67 -6.77 -16.55 -11.59
N GLU A 68 -7.66 -16.92 -10.65
CA GLU A 68 -7.60 -16.48 -9.25
C GLU A 68 -6.26 -16.91 -8.61
N LYS A 69 -5.66 -18.06 -9.01
CA LYS A 69 -4.28 -18.40 -8.60
C LYS A 69 -3.27 -17.32 -8.97
N VAL A 70 -3.29 -16.88 -10.22
CA VAL A 70 -2.32 -15.91 -10.73
C VAL A 70 -2.53 -14.59 -9.98
N LYS A 71 -3.78 -14.14 -9.86
CA LYS A 71 -4.12 -12.93 -9.10
C LYS A 71 -3.64 -12.98 -7.66
N GLY A 72 -3.90 -14.08 -6.95
CA GLY A 72 -3.45 -14.28 -5.58
C GLY A 72 -1.93 -14.25 -5.44
N VAL A 73 -1.21 -14.93 -6.34
CA VAL A 73 0.26 -14.92 -6.39
C VAL A 73 0.81 -13.51 -6.65
N LEU A 74 0.23 -12.77 -7.61
CA LEU A 74 0.66 -11.41 -7.90
C LEU A 74 0.47 -10.48 -6.70
N MET A 75 -0.63 -10.64 -5.95
CA MET A 75 -0.90 -9.87 -4.73
C MET A 75 0.09 -10.22 -3.61
N ILE A 76 0.40 -11.50 -3.41
CA ILE A 76 1.43 -11.93 -2.46
C ILE A 76 2.79 -11.32 -2.82
N LEU A 77 3.18 -11.38 -4.10
CA LEU A 77 4.44 -10.79 -4.57
C LEU A 77 4.48 -9.27 -4.32
N ASN A 78 3.39 -8.56 -4.60
CA ASN A 78 3.30 -7.13 -4.36
C ASN A 78 3.46 -6.81 -2.85
N GLY A 79 2.83 -7.61 -1.99
CA GLY A 79 2.97 -7.49 -0.55
C GLY A 79 4.39 -7.76 -0.04
N ILE A 80 5.05 -8.80 -0.57
CA ILE A 80 6.45 -9.11 -0.24
C ILE A 80 7.38 -7.95 -0.64
N ILE A 81 7.21 -7.39 -1.84
CA ILE A 81 8.00 -6.25 -2.30
C ILE A 81 7.83 -5.06 -1.35
N SER A 82 6.60 -4.79 -0.91
CA SER A 82 6.31 -3.71 0.06
C SER A 82 6.95 -3.95 1.43
N ILE A 83 6.94 -5.18 1.94
CA ILE A 83 7.60 -5.52 3.22
C ILE A 83 9.13 -5.43 3.08
N LEU A 84 9.70 -6.00 2.02
CA LEU A 84 11.15 -5.93 1.77
C LEU A 84 11.62 -4.49 1.62
N ALA A 85 10.83 -3.67 0.93
CA ALA A 85 11.04 -2.24 0.83
C ALA A 85 11.12 -1.57 2.20
N ALA A 86 10.13 -1.82 3.06
CA ALA A 86 10.09 -1.23 4.39
C ALA A 86 11.23 -1.74 5.30
N VAL A 87 11.52 -3.05 5.27
CA VAL A 87 12.61 -3.68 6.04
C VAL A 87 13.97 -3.16 5.59
N TYR A 88 14.21 -3.04 4.29
CA TYR A 88 15.44 -2.46 3.75
C TYR A 88 15.67 -1.05 4.30
N THR A 89 14.61 -0.25 4.34
CA THR A 89 14.69 1.10 4.91
C THR A 89 14.84 1.10 6.44
N ILE A 90 14.30 0.13 7.17
CA ILE A 90 14.55 0.03 8.62
C ILE A 90 16.01 -0.35 8.91
N LEU A 91 16.60 -1.21 8.10
CA LEU A 91 17.94 -1.75 8.30
C LEU A 91 19.06 -0.86 7.77
N ASP A 92 18.76 0.18 6.99
CA ASP A 92 19.78 1.13 6.56
C ASP A 92 20.20 2.03 7.75
N PHE A 93 21.35 1.69 8.32
CA PHE A 93 21.99 2.36 9.45
C PHE A 93 22.19 3.87 9.23
N ARG A 94 22.24 4.34 7.98
CA ARG A 94 22.30 5.77 7.65
C ARG A 94 21.05 6.51 8.09
N LEU A 95 19.92 5.80 8.24
CA LEU A 95 18.63 6.33 8.68
C LEU A 95 18.41 6.19 10.20
N SER A 96 19.37 5.67 10.97
CA SER A 96 19.27 5.55 12.43
C SER A 96 19.03 6.90 13.15
N GLY A 97 19.48 8.02 12.56
CA GLY A 97 19.27 9.38 13.07
C GLY A 97 17.85 9.92 12.91
N LEU A 98 16.97 9.28 12.12
CA LEU A 98 15.57 9.70 11.93
C LEU A 98 14.61 9.17 13.00
N GLY A 99 15.08 8.26 13.87
CA GLY A 99 14.35 7.75 15.03
C GLY A 99 12.87 7.43 14.75
N LEU A 100 11.99 8.22 15.36
CA LEU A 100 10.54 8.03 15.35
C LEU A 100 9.88 8.27 13.98
N ILE A 101 10.48 9.10 13.10
CA ILE A 101 9.93 9.42 11.77
C ILE A 101 9.96 8.20 10.85
N ASN A 102 11.04 7.42 10.91
CA ASN A 102 11.14 6.17 10.16
C ASN A 102 10.06 5.18 10.58
N ILE A 103 9.81 5.05 11.88
CA ILE A 103 8.78 4.13 12.39
C ILE A 103 7.39 4.58 11.91
N ILE A 104 7.10 5.88 11.96
CA ILE A 104 5.82 6.44 11.57
C ILE A 104 5.53 6.24 10.07
N VAL A 105 6.54 6.26 9.21
CA VAL A 105 6.38 6.09 7.75
C VAL A 105 6.45 4.62 7.31
N LEU A 106 7.32 3.82 7.95
CA LEU A 106 7.61 2.45 7.53
C LEU A 106 6.63 1.42 8.09
N VAL A 107 6.05 1.67 9.26
CA VAL A 107 4.99 0.82 9.82
C VAL A 107 3.76 0.79 8.90
N PRO A 108 3.22 1.94 8.42
CA PRO A 108 2.20 1.96 7.38
C PRO A 108 2.53 1.12 6.15
N MET A 109 3.76 1.23 5.66
CA MET A 109 4.21 0.51 4.47
C MET A 109 4.25 -1.01 4.72
N MET A 110 4.77 -1.45 5.87
CA MET A 110 4.70 -2.87 6.26
C MET A 110 3.26 -3.36 6.41
N LEU A 111 2.36 -2.56 7.00
CA LEU A 111 0.96 -2.95 7.18
C LEU A 111 0.24 -3.11 5.84
N VAL A 112 0.50 -2.23 4.87
CA VAL A 112 0.01 -2.36 3.48
C VAL A 112 0.55 -3.62 2.82
N GLY A 113 1.84 -3.92 3.01
CA GLY A 113 2.45 -5.16 2.51
C GLY A 113 1.81 -6.42 3.10
N VAL A 114 1.63 -6.46 4.43
CA VAL A 114 0.95 -7.56 5.13
C VAL A 114 -0.49 -7.72 4.64
N PHE A 115 -1.20 -6.61 4.44
CA PHE A 115 -2.55 -6.61 3.89
C PHE A 115 -2.59 -7.29 2.51
N PHE A 116 -1.69 -6.95 1.59
CA PHE A 116 -1.62 -7.59 0.27
C PHE A 116 -1.29 -9.08 0.32
N ILE A 117 -0.46 -9.51 1.26
CA ILE A 117 -0.15 -10.93 1.45
C ILE A 117 -1.40 -11.68 1.92
N ILE A 118 -2.09 -11.16 2.94
CA ILE A 118 -3.32 -11.78 3.48
C ILE A 118 -4.37 -11.87 2.37
N ASP A 119 -4.59 -10.79 1.63
CA ASP A 119 -5.56 -10.77 0.53
C ASP A 119 -5.16 -11.74 -0.58
N GLY A 120 -3.89 -11.76 -0.98
CA GLY A 120 -3.40 -12.68 -1.99
C GLY A 120 -3.54 -14.15 -1.59
N ILE A 121 -3.30 -14.50 -0.32
CA ILE A 121 -3.54 -15.85 0.21
C ILE A 121 -5.02 -16.19 0.16
N LEU A 122 -5.91 -15.26 0.54
CA LEU A 122 -7.36 -15.49 0.51
C LEU A 122 -7.87 -15.69 -0.91
N VAL A 123 -7.39 -14.89 -1.87
CA VAL A 123 -7.71 -15.03 -3.30
C VAL A 123 -7.19 -16.36 -3.84
N PHE A 124 -5.94 -16.72 -3.54
CA PHE A 124 -5.35 -18.00 -3.95
C PHE A 124 -6.11 -19.21 -3.38
N ALA A 125 -6.50 -19.17 -2.10
CA ALA A 125 -7.25 -20.22 -1.43
C ALA A 125 -8.70 -20.32 -1.93
N SER A 126 -9.24 -19.25 -2.52
CA SER A 126 -10.63 -19.21 -2.96
C SER A 126 -10.96 -20.17 -4.10
N GLU A 127 -9.95 -20.58 -4.87
CA GLU A 127 -10.08 -21.53 -5.97
C GLU A 127 -10.16 -23.00 -5.51
N HIS A 128 -9.64 -23.32 -4.32
CA HIS A 128 -9.58 -24.70 -3.82
C HIS A 128 -10.50 -24.97 -2.62
N VAL A 129 -10.72 -23.98 -1.75
CA VAL A 129 -11.37 -24.23 -0.44
C VAL A 129 -12.63 -23.39 -0.24
N ILE A 130 -12.70 -22.17 -0.80
CA ILE A 130 -13.80 -21.22 -0.55
C ILE A 130 -14.81 -21.25 -1.72
N ARG A 131 -15.45 -22.41 -1.96
CA ARG A 131 -16.54 -22.52 -2.95
C ARG A 131 -17.86 -21.92 -2.47
N GLU A 132 -18.04 -21.77 -1.16
CA GLU A 132 -19.29 -21.22 -0.62
C GLU A 132 -19.37 -19.70 -0.73
N ILE A 133 -20.46 -19.22 -1.32
CA ILE A 133 -20.82 -17.80 -1.47
C ILE A 133 -20.72 -17.05 -0.13
N LYS A 134 -21.08 -17.70 0.99
CA LYS A 134 -20.98 -17.13 2.35
C LYS A 134 -19.54 -16.89 2.80
N ALA A 135 -18.62 -17.80 2.49
CA ALA A 135 -17.21 -17.68 2.87
C ALA A 135 -16.48 -16.64 2.02
N LYS A 136 -16.81 -16.52 0.72
CA LYS A 136 -16.32 -15.43 -0.15
C LYS A 136 -16.79 -14.05 0.34
N LYS A 137 -18.04 -13.96 0.82
CA LYS A 137 -18.60 -12.73 1.43
C LYS A 137 -17.88 -12.35 2.74
N ARG A 138 -17.68 -13.30 3.65
CA ARG A 138 -16.96 -13.06 4.91
C ARG A 138 -15.51 -12.63 4.68
N SER A 139 -14.83 -13.23 3.71
CA SER A 139 -13.47 -12.85 3.32
C SER A 139 -13.39 -11.38 2.85
N GLY A 140 -14.30 -10.96 1.96
CA GLY A 140 -14.37 -9.56 1.50
C GLY A 140 -14.68 -8.56 2.62
N GLN A 141 -15.56 -8.93 3.55
CA GLN A 141 -15.86 -8.10 4.74
C GLN A 141 -14.67 -8.00 5.69
N PHE A 142 -13.96 -9.11 5.93
CA PHE A 142 -12.76 -9.13 6.75
C PHE A 142 -11.66 -8.23 6.15
N LEU A 143 -11.40 -8.36 4.84
CA LEU A 143 -10.48 -7.49 4.11
C LEU A 143 -10.88 -6.03 4.20
N GLY A 144 -12.18 -5.74 4.09
CA GLY A 144 -12.68 -4.38 4.21
C GLY A 144 -12.43 -3.79 5.60
N ILE A 145 -12.64 -4.57 6.66
CA ILE A 145 -12.35 -4.16 8.04
C ILE A 145 -10.85 -3.92 8.22
N VAL A 146 -10.01 -4.85 7.79
CA VAL A 146 -8.54 -4.72 7.89
C VAL A 146 -8.07 -3.45 7.16
N SER A 147 -8.57 -3.19 5.95
CA SER A 147 -8.23 -1.99 5.19
C SER A 147 -8.63 -0.69 5.91
N ILE A 148 -9.81 -0.66 6.54
CA ILE A 148 -10.24 0.50 7.35
C ILE A 148 -9.31 0.67 8.56
N VAL A 149 -8.99 -0.40 9.27
CA VAL A 149 -8.11 -0.36 10.44
C VAL A 149 -6.72 0.16 10.07
N VAL A 150 -6.12 -0.34 9.00
CA VAL A 150 -4.82 0.14 8.50
C VAL A 150 -4.89 1.61 8.10
N GLY A 151 -5.96 2.02 7.39
CA GLY A 151 -6.18 3.42 7.04
C GLY A 151 -6.30 4.34 8.26
N LEU A 152 -7.02 3.92 9.30
CA LEU A 152 -7.15 4.68 10.55
C LEU A 152 -5.82 4.78 11.31
N ILE A 153 -5.07 3.68 11.40
CA ILE A 153 -3.73 3.68 12.01
C ILE A 153 -2.82 4.70 11.30
N ASN A 154 -2.85 4.74 9.97
CA ASN A 154 -2.05 5.69 9.19
C ASN A 154 -2.49 7.14 9.41
N ILE A 155 -3.79 7.42 9.55
CA ILE A 155 -4.31 8.77 9.89
C ILE A 155 -3.82 9.19 11.28
N ILE A 156 -3.91 8.30 12.27
CA ILE A 156 -3.45 8.59 13.63
C ILE A 156 -1.93 8.84 13.64
N ALA A 157 -1.16 8.01 12.93
CA ALA A 157 0.28 8.17 12.80
C ALA A 157 0.65 9.52 12.14
N PHE A 158 -0.12 9.96 11.14
CA PHE A 158 0.03 11.28 10.51
C PHE A 158 -0.29 12.42 11.48
N ILE A 159 -1.38 12.34 12.25
CA ILE A 159 -1.74 13.37 13.25
C ILE A 159 -0.64 13.49 14.32
N LEU A 160 -0.10 12.36 14.79
CA LEU A 160 1.02 12.34 15.72
C LEU A 160 2.27 12.98 15.12
N LEU A 161 2.57 12.72 13.84
CA LEU A 161 3.70 13.32 13.14
C LEU A 161 3.59 14.86 13.08
N LEU A 162 2.42 15.38 12.72
CA LEU A 162 2.14 16.82 12.70
C LEU A 162 2.33 17.48 14.08
N SER A 163 2.03 16.74 15.14
CA SER A 163 2.03 17.25 16.51
C SER A 163 3.43 17.26 17.15
N VAL A 164 4.34 16.40 16.67
CA VAL A 164 5.65 16.16 17.30
C VAL A 164 6.80 16.81 16.51
N VAL A 165 6.65 17.01 15.19
CA VAL A 165 7.73 17.51 14.34
C VAL A 165 7.29 18.78 13.58
N PRO A 166 7.73 19.98 14.03
CA PRO A 166 7.31 21.25 13.44
C PRO A 166 7.82 21.47 12.00
N ASP A 167 8.98 20.89 11.65
CA ASP A 167 9.57 20.97 10.30
C ASP A 167 9.36 19.69 9.47
N HIS A 168 8.23 19.02 9.63
CA HIS A 168 7.95 17.81 8.87
C HIS A 168 7.70 18.14 7.38
N PRO A 169 8.09 17.25 6.44
CA PRO A 169 7.82 17.45 5.03
C PRO A 169 6.32 17.31 4.74
N ILE A 170 5.60 18.44 4.71
CA ILE A 170 4.14 18.55 4.48
C ILE A 170 3.67 17.74 3.27
N ILE A 171 4.48 17.71 2.21
CA ILE A 171 4.21 16.96 0.98
C ILE A 171 4.09 15.47 1.29
N LEU A 172 5.10 14.87 1.93
CA LEU A 172 5.12 13.45 2.28
C LEU A 172 3.93 13.09 3.17
N SER A 173 3.65 13.93 4.15
CA SER A 173 2.58 13.70 5.12
C SER A 173 1.18 13.78 4.49
N THR A 174 0.94 14.77 3.61
CA THR A 174 -0.32 14.91 2.87
C THR A 174 -0.60 13.69 1.99
N PHE A 175 0.44 13.12 1.40
CA PHE A 175 0.32 11.90 0.61
C PHE A 175 -0.03 10.66 1.44
N TRP A 176 0.55 10.50 2.63
CA TRP A 176 0.18 9.42 3.56
C TRP A 176 -1.27 9.54 4.02
N LEU A 177 -1.75 10.76 4.26
CA LEU A 177 -3.16 11.01 4.54
C LEU A 177 -4.04 10.56 3.37
N LEU A 178 -3.67 10.91 2.14
CA LEU A 178 -4.41 10.55 0.94
C LEU A 178 -4.45 9.03 0.72
N LEU A 179 -3.33 8.34 0.93
CA LEU A 179 -3.28 6.88 0.93
C LEU A 179 -4.25 6.27 1.95
N SER A 180 -4.30 6.85 3.15
CA SER A 180 -5.17 6.39 4.22
C SER A 180 -6.65 6.53 3.87
N VAL A 181 -7.03 7.65 3.26
CA VAL A 181 -8.39 7.87 2.74
C VAL A 181 -8.73 6.82 1.68
N VAL A 182 -7.82 6.52 0.76
CA VAL A 182 -8.02 5.48 -0.27
C VAL A 182 -8.24 4.10 0.38
N LEU A 183 -7.48 3.75 1.42
CA LEU A 183 -7.64 2.48 2.15
C LEU A 183 -8.98 2.42 2.91
N VAL A 184 -9.41 3.50 3.54
CA VAL A 184 -10.71 3.57 4.22
C VAL A 184 -11.85 3.43 3.21
N LEU A 185 -11.80 4.17 2.11
CA LEU A 185 -12.82 4.10 1.04
C LEU A 185 -12.86 2.71 0.40
N PHE A 186 -11.71 2.10 0.14
CA PHE A 186 -11.61 0.73 -0.34
C PHE A 186 -12.25 -0.26 0.63
N GLY A 187 -11.97 -0.10 1.93
CA GLY A 187 -12.51 -0.98 2.95
C GLY A 187 -14.02 -0.86 3.10
N ILE A 188 -14.54 0.38 3.09
CA ILE A 188 -15.98 0.65 3.06
C ILE A 188 -16.62 0.01 1.82
N LYS A 189 -16.04 0.20 0.63
CA LYS A 189 -16.54 -0.42 -0.61
C LYS A 189 -16.54 -1.94 -0.51
N SER A 190 -15.50 -2.54 0.07
CA SER A 190 -15.38 -4.00 0.23
C SER A 190 -16.41 -4.57 1.22
N ILE A 191 -16.83 -3.80 2.23
CA ILE A 191 -17.90 -4.18 3.16
C ILE A 191 -19.28 -4.00 2.53
N ILE A 192 -19.51 -2.85 1.86
CA ILE A 192 -20.82 -2.46 1.32
C ILE A 192 -21.17 -3.26 0.07
N LYS A 193 -20.19 -3.66 -0.74
CA LYS A 193 -20.46 -4.42 -1.96
C LYS A 193 -21.21 -5.70 -1.58
N LYS A 194 -22.53 -5.71 -1.83
CA LYS A 194 -23.33 -6.92 -1.84
C LYS A 194 -22.60 -7.85 -2.80
N VAL A 195 -22.33 -9.07 -2.35
CA VAL A 195 -21.93 -10.13 -3.26
C VAL A 195 -23.11 -10.25 -4.21
N ASP A 196 -22.98 -9.62 -5.38
CA ASP A 196 -23.93 -9.76 -6.46
C ASP A 196 -24.02 -11.27 -6.69
N SER A 197 -25.22 -11.76 -6.37
CA SER A 197 -25.73 -13.11 -6.56
C SER A 197 -25.60 -13.54 -8.02
#